data_AF-A0AAD9BWB8-F1
#
_entry.id   AF-A0AAD9BWB8-F1
#
_cell.length_a   1.000
_cell.length_b   1.000
_cell.length_c   1.000
_cell.angle_alpha   90.00
_cell.angle_beta   90.00
_cell.angle_gamma   90.00
#
_symmetry.space_group_name_H-M   'P 1'
#
loop_
_entity.id
_entity.type
_entity.pdbx_description
1 polymer ?
#
loop_
_entity_poly.entity_id
_entity_poly.type
_entity_poly.pdbx_seq_one_letter_code
_entity_poly.pdbx_strand_id
1 'polypeptide(L)'
;MRAFNKDMDEGPYILLYPDCSEVVNVPGSEKPFTLAEYKKDLGKAYARITLFICLEKHFRGGDDTSDSDSEIVITSRSTAKFNQADTVIENAASVDALREMTMRHSTMLQTAGCLRHVASVEEKKGIVSDYLQWYIIGRNSSVIDRFKEGLSALQFLNALQQHPTLLAPVLCHSEKRLTALELERLFKPDLSPPGSNRRLGESQTLGYWADYLLDCEGL
;
A
#
# COMPACT_ATOMS: atom_id res chain seq x y z
N MET A 1 -24.82 -1.99 -19.66
CA MET A 1 -23.40 -2.22 -20.00
C MET A 1 -22.59 -1.30 -19.11
N ARG A 2 -22.06 -1.79 -17.99
CA ARG A 2 -21.37 -0.94 -17.00
C ARG A 2 -19.87 -1.23 -17.07
N ALA A 3 -19.11 -0.14 -17.19
CA ALA A 3 -17.70 -0.13 -17.51
C ALA A 3 -16.86 -0.81 -16.42
N PHE A 4 -15.93 -1.64 -16.86
CA PHE A 4 -14.87 -2.25 -16.06
C PHE A 4 -14.00 -1.17 -15.41
N ASN A 5 -13.39 -1.49 -14.27
CA ASN A 5 -12.25 -0.72 -13.77
C ASN A 5 -11.09 -0.95 -14.74
N LYS A 6 -10.73 0.07 -15.52
CA LYS A 6 -9.71 0.01 -16.56
C LYS A 6 -8.31 0.40 -16.06
N ASP A 7 -8.17 0.67 -14.77
CA ASP A 7 -6.91 1.16 -14.16
C ASP A 7 -5.98 0.01 -13.75
N MET A 8 -6.06 -1.14 -14.42
CA MET A 8 -5.04 -2.19 -14.35
C MET A 8 -4.14 -1.98 -15.55
N ASP A 9 -2.86 -1.74 -15.29
CA ASP A 9 -1.87 -1.63 -16.36
C ASP A 9 -1.97 -2.84 -17.30
N GLU A 10 -2.04 -2.59 -18.60
CA GLU A 10 -2.13 -3.67 -19.58
C GLU A 10 -0.85 -4.51 -19.55
N GLY A 11 -1.01 -5.84 -19.55
CA GLY A 11 0.11 -6.77 -19.68
C GLY A 11 -0.07 -8.10 -18.96
N PRO A 12 0.91 -9.00 -19.11
CA PRO A 12 0.95 -10.25 -18.35
C PRO A 12 1.20 -9.98 -16.87
N TYR A 13 0.47 -10.70 -16.03
CA TYR A 13 0.61 -10.67 -14.58
C TYR A 13 1.13 -12.01 -14.08
N ILE A 14 1.87 -11.96 -12.98
CA ILE A 14 2.37 -13.14 -12.28
C ILE A 14 1.82 -13.17 -10.86
N LEU A 15 1.71 -14.38 -10.32
CA LEU A 15 1.26 -14.63 -8.96
C LEU A 15 2.49 -14.88 -8.07
N LEU A 16 2.50 -14.32 -6.87
CA LEU A 16 3.60 -14.40 -5.92
C LEU A 16 3.14 -14.97 -4.56
N TYR A 17 4.04 -15.70 -3.91
CA TYR A 17 3.90 -16.09 -2.51
C TYR A 17 4.14 -14.90 -1.57
N PRO A 18 3.82 -15.02 -0.27
CA PRO A 18 4.06 -13.95 0.71
C PRO A 18 5.52 -13.52 0.87
N ASP A 19 6.47 -14.35 0.46
CA ASP A 19 7.91 -14.06 0.42
C ASP A 19 8.36 -13.39 -0.89
N CYS A 20 7.39 -13.01 -1.74
CA CYS A 20 7.58 -12.42 -3.07
C CYS A 20 8.25 -13.34 -4.10
N SER A 21 8.29 -14.65 -3.88
CA SER A 21 8.72 -15.61 -4.90
C SER A 21 7.60 -15.95 -5.89
N GLU A 22 7.96 -16.25 -7.14
CA GLU A 22 7.01 -16.62 -8.19
C GLU A 22 6.30 -17.94 -7.86
N VAL A 23 4.96 -17.95 -8.02
CA VAL A 23 4.14 -19.13 -7.80
C VAL A 23 4.25 -20.05 -9.01
N VAL A 24 5.20 -20.99 -8.93
CA VAL A 24 5.40 -22.03 -9.95
C VAL A 24 4.96 -23.40 -9.41
N ASN A 25 5.53 -23.79 -8.28
CA ASN A 25 5.30 -25.07 -7.61
C ASN A 25 4.80 -24.85 -6.18
N VAL A 26 4.15 -25.85 -5.59
CA VAL A 26 3.81 -25.85 -4.17
C VAL A 26 5.12 -25.78 -3.34
N PRO A 27 5.25 -24.90 -2.32
CA PRO A 27 6.52 -24.69 -1.64
C PRO A 27 7.05 -25.96 -0.99
N GLY A 28 8.32 -26.27 -1.23
CA GLY A 28 8.95 -27.51 -0.76
C GLY A 28 8.61 -28.75 -1.60
N SER A 29 8.01 -28.58 -2.78
CA SER A 29 7.70 -29.66 -3.73
C SER A 29 8.10 -29.30 -5.17
N GLU A 30 8.26 -30.32 -6.02
CA GLU A 30 8.36 -30.17 -7.47
C GLU A 30 6.99 -30.17 -8.17
N LYS A 31 5.90 -30.35 -7.40
CA LYS A 31 4.55 -30.36 -7.96
C LYS A 31 4.13 -28.97 -8.42
N PRO A 32 3.55 -28.83 -9.64
CA PRO A 32 2.98 -27.59 -10.10
C PRO A 32 1.95 -27.03 -9.11
N PHE A 33 1.92 -25.72 -8.97
CA PHE A 33 1.03 -25.08 -8.02
C PHE A 33 -0.44 -25.41 -8.29
N THR A 34 -1.12 -25.87 -7.25
CA THR A 34 -2.58 -25.82 -7.17
C THR A 34 -2.97 -25.24 -5.82
N LEU A 35 -4.01 -24.40 -5.79
CA LEU A 35 -4.48 -23.79 -4.54
C LEU A 35 -4.93 -24.86 -3.52
N ALA A 36 -5.44 -26.01 -3.99
CA ALA A 36 -5.86 -27.12 -3.14
C ALA A 36 -4.69 -27.82 -2.44
N GLU A 37 -3.60 -28.11 -3.16
CA GLU A 37 -2.39 -28.68 -2.54
C GLU A 37 -1.69 -27.66 -1.65
N TYR A 38 -1.59 -26.40 -2.09
CA TYR A 38 -1.01 -25.34 -1.27
C TYR A 38 -1.79 -25.12 0.04
N LYS A 39 -3.13 -25.14 -0.01
CA LYS A 39 -3.96 -25.12 1.20
C LYS A 39 -3.63 -26.31 2.12
N LYS A 40 -3.54 -27.51 1.55
CA LYS A 40 -3.29 -28.74 2.31
C LYS A 40 -1.97 -28.65 3.05
N ASP A 41 -0.92 -28.14 2.40
CA ASP A 41 0.41 -27.99 2.99
C ASP A 41 0.46 -26.88 4.04
N LEU A 42 -0.26 -25.78 3.83
CA LEU A 42 -0.38 -24.71 4.82
C LEU A 42 -1.23 -25.10 6.05
N GLY A 43 -2.13 -26.09 5.92
CA GLY A 43 -3.08 -26.47 6.97
C GLY A 43 -4.06 -25.36 7.37
N LYS A 44 -4.29 -24.39 6.48
CA LYS A 44 -5.12 -23.19 6.73
C LYS A 44 -6.48 -23.28 6.04
N ALA A 45 -7.46 -22.53 6.54
CA ALA A 45 -8.67 -22.24 5.78
C ALA A 45 -8.32 -21.41 4.54
N TYR A 46 -9.08 -21.55 3.44
CA TYR A 46 -8.83 -20.80 2.21
C TYR A 46 -8.75 -19.28 2.48
N ALA A 47 -9.60 -18.76 3.37
CA ALA A 47 -9.67 -17.32 3.70
C ALA A 47 -8.40 -16.77 4.36
N ARG A 48 -7.50 -17.66 4.78
CA ARG A 48 -6.23 -17.31 5.44
C ARG A 48 -5.02 -17.57 4.54
N ILE A 49 -5.25 -17.84 3.27
CA ILE A 49 -4.21 -17.97 2.24
C ILE A 49 -4.04 -16.62 1.57
N THR A 50 -2.82 -16.12 1.55
CA THR A 50 -2.48 -14.84 0.92
C THR A 50 -1.52 -15.08 -0.23
N LEU A 51 -1.83 -14.49 -1.38
CA LEU A 51 -1.02 -14.47 -2.60
C LEU A 51 -1.04 -13.04 -3.13
N PHE A 52 0.03 -12.62 -3.78
CA PHE A 52 0.13 -11.31 -4.40
C PHE A 52 0.12 -11.44 -5.91
N ILE A 53 -0.28 -10.38 -6.62
CA ILE A 53 -0.22 -10.31 -8.08
C ILE A 53 0.56 -9.05 -8.47
N CYS A 54 1.43 -9.15 -9.47
CA CYS A 54 2.13 -8.00 -10.02
C CYS A 54 2.35 -8.17 -11.53
N LEU A 55 2.64 -7.06 -12.21
CA LEU A 55 3.00 -7.07 -13.62
C LEU A 55 4.33 -7.80 -13.82
N GLU A 56 4.39 -8.65 -14.84
CA GLU A 56 5.59 -9.41 -15.16
C GLU A 56 6.80 -8.50 -15.41
N LYS A 57 6.60 -7.35 -16.08
CA LYS A 57 7.66 -6.35 -16.33
C LYS A 57 8.28 -5.78 -15.05
N HIS A 58 7.49 -5.64 -13.98
CA HIS A 58 7.96 -5.15 -12.69
C HIS A 58 8.71 -6.23 -11.91
N PHE A 59 8.42 -7.50 -12.17
CA PHE A 59 9.06 -8.62 -11.50
C PHE A 59 10.34 -9.09 -12.17
N ARG A 60 10.32 -9.23 -13.50
CA ARG A 60 11.47 -9.75 -14.27
C ARG A 60 12.57 -8.72 -14.50
N GLY A 61 12.34 -7.45 -14.14
CA GLY A 61 13.29 -6.36 -14.35
C GLY A 61 13.54 -6.12 -15.84
N GLY A 62 12.67 -5.33 -16.47
CA GLY A 62 12.92 -4.86 -17.84
C GLY A 62 14.17 -3.99 -17.89
N ASP A 63 15.18 -4.44 -18.62
CA ASP A 63 16.34 -3.67 -19.07
C ASP A 63 15.87 -2.66 -20.12
N ASP A 64 15.19 -1.59 -19.69
CA ASP A 64 14.91 -0.45 -20.55
C ASP A 64 16.00 0.60 -20.37
N THR A 65 17.01 0.48 -21.22
CA THR A 65 17.86 1.60 -21.63
C THR A 65 17.01 2.62 -22.36
N SER A 66 16.28 3.44 -21.61
CA SER A 66 15.63 4.64 -22.09
C SER A 66 16.05 5.80 -21.20
N ASP A 67 16.72 6.77 -21.82
CA ASP A 67 17.24 8.02 -21.28
C ASP A 67 16.07 8.97 -20.91
N SER A 68 15.17 8.50 -20.06
CA SER A 68 13.97 9.20 -19.63
C SER A 68 14.17 9.57 -18.17
N ASP A 69 14.26 10.88 -17.96
CA ASP A 69 14.25 11.65 -16.72
C ASP A 69 14.34 10.81 -15.45
N SER A 70 15.41 11.04 -14.69
CA SER A 70 15.56 10.60 -13.30
C SER A 70 14.20 10.57 -12.63
N GLU A 71 13.59 9.39 -12.57
CA GLU A 71 12.33 9.23 -11.91
C GLU A 71 12.64 9.64 -10.48
N ILE A 72 12.07 10.77 -10.04
CA ILE A 72 12.08 11.11 -8.62
C ILE A 72 11.17 10.07 -8.01
N VAL A 73 11.74 8.88 -7.80
CA VAL A 73 11.17 7.88 -6.95
C VAL A 73 11.20 8.56 -5.60
N ILE A 74 10.06 9.13 -5.20
CA ILE A 74 9.75 9.40 -3.80
C ILE A 74 9.55 8.02 -3.15
N THR A 75 10.61 7.19 -3.20
CA THR A 75 10.78 6.14 -2.22
C THR A 75 10.95 6.95 -0.96
N SER A 76 9.97 6.84 -0.09
CA SER A 76 10.09 7.26 1.29
C SER A 76 11.24 6.44 1.88
N ARG A 77 12.47 6.89 1.61
CA ARG A 77 13.75 6.30 1.99
C ARG A 77 13.95 6.58 3.49
N SER A 78 12.89 6.38 4.27
CA SER A 78 12.75 6.73 5.66
C SER A 78 11.41 6.33 6.30
N THR A 79 10.54 5.42 5.80
CA THR A 79 9.47 4.92 6.72
C THR A 79 10.08 4.23 7.95
N ALA A 80 11.18 3.48 7.76
CA ALA A 80 11.93 2.86 8.85
C ALA A 80 12.68 3.86 9.78
N LYS A 81 13.03 5.06 9.31
CA LYS A 81 13.65 6.13 10.11
C LYS A 81 12.62 7.13 10.68
N PHE A 82 11.46 7.29 10.04
CA PHE A 82 10.26 7.96 10.58
C PHE A 82 9.86 7.27 11.90
N ASN A 83 9.84 5.94 11.90
CA ASN A 83 9.33 5.13 13.00
C ASN A 83 10.28 4.97 14.20
N GLN A 84 11.43 5.64 14.28
CA GLN A 84 12.35 5.47 15.42
C GLN A 84 12.39 6.62 16.41
N ALA A 85 12.05 7.86 16.03
CA ALA A 85 12.03 8.98 16.96
C ALA A 85 10.59 9.30 17.43
N ASP A 86 9.62 9.29 16.51
CA ASP A 86 8.22 9.65 16.79
C ASP A 86 7.55 8.60 17.69
N THR A 87 7.77 7.32 17.38
CA THR A 87 7.25 6.18 18.13
C THR A 87 7.83 6.09 19.55
N VAL A 88 8.97 6.71 19.84
CA VAL A 88 9.60 6.59 21.17
C VAL A 88 9.21 7.77 22.07
N ILE A 89 8.98 8.97 21.53
CA ILE A 89 8.43 10.11 22.29
C ILE A 89 6.94 9.91 22.57
N GLU A 90 6.17 9.38 21.62
CA GLU A 90 4.74 9.12 21.79
C GLU A 90 4.45 8.05 22.86
N ASN A 91 5.35 7.08 23.03
CA ASN A 91 5.22 5.99 23.99
C ASN A 91 5.65 6.34 25.42
N ALA A 92 6.08 7.59 25.68
CA ALA A 92 6.42 8.00 27.04
C ALA A 92 5.18 7.91 27.97
N ALA A 93 5.31 7.12 29.03
CA ALA A 93 4.26 6.86 30.03
C ALA A 93 4.40 7.73 31.30
N SER A 94 5.50 8.49 31.43
CA SER A 94 5.75 9.40 32.55
C SER A 94 6.50 10.65 32.09
N VAL A 95 6.44 11.70 32.91
CA VAL A 95 7.13 12.98 32.62
C VAL A 95 8.65 12.78 32.56
N ASP A 96 9.20 11.95 33.44
CA ASP A 96 10.64 11.67 33.47
C ASP A 96 11.09 10.88 32.25
N ALA A 97 10.31 9.88 31.81
CA ALA A 97 10.58 9.16 30.57
C ALA A 97 10.51 10.10 29.35
N LEU A 98 9.54 11.01 29.31
CA LEU A 98 9.41 11.98 28.23
C LEU A 98 10.59 12.98 28.21
N ARG A 99 11.06 13.42 29.38
CA ARG A 99 12.26 14.28 29.53
C ARG A 99 13.52 13.56 29.06
N GLU A 100 13.71 12.30 29.48
CA GLU A 100 14.85 11.49 29.05
C GLU A 100 14.86 11.34 27.53
N MET A 101 13.71 11.02 26.92
CA MET A 101 13.59 10.90 25.47
C MET A 101 13.83 12.23 24.74
N THR A 102 13.27 13.33 25.26
CA THR A 102 13.50 14.68 24.73
C THR A 102 14.99 15.05 24.76
N MET A 103 15.68 14.71 25.85
CA MET A 103 17.12 14.95 25.99
C MET A 103 17.95 14.07 25.06
N ARG A 104 17.59 12.79 24.93
CA ARG A 104 18.22 11.83 24.02
C ARG A 104 18.16 12.28 22.55
N HIS A 105 17.09 12.95 22.16
CA HIS A 105 16.88 13.49 20.81
C HIS A 105 17.06 15.01 20.70
N SER A 106 17.72 15.64 21.68
CA SER A 106 17.82 17.10 21.80
C SER A 106 18.38 17.81 20.57
N THR A 107 19.44 17.29 19.94
CA THR A 107 20.04 17.88 18.72
C THR A 107 19.03 18.01 17.57
N MET A 108 18.21 16.99 17.38
CA MET A 108 17.19 16.95 16.33
C MET A 108 16.05 17.93 16.65
N LEU A 109 15.57 17.92 17.90
CA LEU A 109 14.50 18.83 18.35
C LEU A 109 14.96 20.30 18.34
N GLN A 110 16.24 20.56 18.64
CA GLN A 110 16.83 21.89 18.58
C GLN A 110 16.94 22.39 17.14
N THR A 111 17.35 21.51 16.21
CA THR A 111 17.37 21.83 14.77
C THR A 111 15.97 22.15 14.24
N ALA A 112 14.96 21.45 14.74
CA ALA A 112 13.56 21.72 14.42
C ALA A 112 12.96 22.92 15.18
N GLY A 113 13.69 23.51 16.13
CA GLY A 113 13.22 24.61 16.97
C GLY A 113 12.11 24.23 17.96
N CYS A 114 11.91 22.94 18.23
CA CYS A 114 10.82 22.44 19.07
C CYS A 114 11.27 21.92 20.45
N LEU A 115 12.59 21.90 20.72
CA LEU A 115 13.15 21.55 22.03
C LEU A 115 12.62 22.49 23.12
N ARG A 116 11.97 21.93 24.15
CA ARG A 116 11.37 22.67 25.26
C ARG A 116 11.43 21.90 26.57
N HIS A 117 11.21 22.61 27.69
CA HIS A 117 11.04 21.97 28.99
C HIS A 117 9.67 21.28 29.06
N VAL A 118 9.67 19.98 29.34
CA VAL A 118 8.47 19.15 29.50
C VAL A 118 7.98 19.23 30.95
N ALA A 119 6.77 19.74 31.16
CA ALA A 119 6.11 19.81 32.46
C ALA A 119 5.04 18.73 32.67
N SER A 120 4.43 18.24 31.58
CA SER A 120 3.44 17.16 31.64
C SER A 120 3.54 16.18 30.47
N VAL A 121 2.97 14.98 30.62
CA VAL A 121 3.04 13.90 29.60
C VAL A 121 2.20 14.25 28.38
N GLU A 122 1.15 15.04 28.56
CA GLU A 122 0.23 15.48 27.53
C GLU A 122 0.93 16.30 26.43
N GLU A 123 2.06 16.94 26.75
CA GLU A 123 2.86 17.74 25.83
C GLU A 123 3.54 16.91 24.72
N LYS A 124 3.66 15.58 24.90
CA LYS A 124 4.34 14.71 23.92
C LYS A 124 3.76 14.82 22.51
N LYS A 125 2.42 14.95 22.40
CA LYS A 125 1.74 15.09 21.11
C LYS A 125 2.13 16.38 20.40
N GLY A 126 2.27 17.48 21.15
CA GLY A 126 2.70 18.77 20.61
C GLY A 126 4.14 18.73 20.12
N ILE A 127 5.05 18.13 20.89
CA ILE A 127 6.46 17.98 20.50
C ILE A 127 6.60 17.16 19.23
N VAL A 128 5.89 16.02 19.14
CA VAL A 128 5.89 15.18 17.94
C VAL A 128 5.28 15.92 16.75
N SER A 129 4.13 16.60 16.93
CA SER A 129 3.48 17.37 15.87
C SER A 129 4.39 18.48 15.31
N ASP A 130 5.03 19.26 16.19
CA ASP A 130 5.92 20.35 15.78
C ASP A 130 7.15 19.81 15.04
N TYR A 131 7.71 18.71 15.53
CA TYR A 131 8.82 18.03 14.88
C TYR A 131 8.44 17.50 13.49
N LEU A 132 7.28 16.83 13.36
CA LEU A 132 6.76 16.32 12.09
C LEU A 132 6.51 17.44 11.09
N GLN A 133 5.91 18.54 11.54
CA GLN A 133 5.68 19.70 10.71
C GLN A 133 7.00 20.27 10.15
N TRP A 134 8.03 20.40 10.98
CA TRP A 134 9.35 20.80 10.52
C TRP A 134 9.97 19.77 9.56
N TYR A 135 9.90 18.48 9.89
CA TYR A 135 10.55 17.42 9.11
C TYR A 135 9.93 17.26 7.72
N ILE A 136 8.60 17.32 7.64
CA ILE A 136 7.85 17.13 6.38
C ILE A 136 7.83 18.43 5.58
N ILE A 137 7.47 19.55 6.21
CA ILE A 137 7.24 20.81 5.51
C ILE A 137 8.48 21.69 5.54
N GLY A 138 9.04 21.93 6.73
CA GLY A 138 10.18 22.84 6.91
C GLY A 138 11.42 22.42 6.12
N ARG A 139 11.84 21.16 6.27
CA ARG A 139 13.04 20.60 5.63
C ARG A 139 12.93 20.56 4.11
N ASN A 140 11.72 20.38 3.58
CA ASN A 140 11.45 20.30 2.15
C ASN A 140 10.88 21.60 1.58
N SER A 141 10.90 22.70 2.33
CA SER A 141 10.25 23.96 1.96
C SER A 141 10.65 24.45 0.57
N SER A 142 11.95 24.49 0.27
CA SER A 142 12.44 24.90 -1.06
C SER A 142 11.97 23.99 -2.20
N VAL A 143 11.88 22.68 -1.97
CA VAL A 143 11.38 21.71 -2.95
C VAL A 143 9.87 21.86 -3.14
N ILE A 144 9.14 22.05 -2.04
CA ILE A 144 7.70 22.30 -2.04
C ILE A 144 7.38 23.60 -2.78
N ASP A 145 8.15 24.67 -2.55
CA ASP A 145 7.92 25.96 -3.20
C ASP A 145 8.20 25.88 -4.70
N ARG A 146 9.29 25.24 -5.12
CA ARG A 146 9.54 24.97 -6.55
C ARG A 146 8.46 24.10 -7.19
N PHE A 147 7.94 23.12 -6.46
CA PHE A 147 6.83 22.31 -6.93
C PHE A 147 5.55 23.15 -7.12
N LYS A 148 5.22 24.00 -6.13
CA LYS A 148 4.11 24.96 -6.23
C LYS A 148 4.28 25.93 -7.40
N GLU A 149 5.50 26.43 -7.63
CA GLU A 149 5.81 27.27 -8.79
C GLU A 149 5.56 26.53 -10.11
N GLY A 150 6.01 25.27 -10.20
CA GLY A 150 5.74 24.41 -11.36
C GLY A 150 4.24 24.22 -11.62
N LEU A 151 3.45 23.94 -10.56
CA LEU A 151 2.00 23.84 -10.68
C LEU A 151 1.33 25.19 -11.01
N SER A 152 1.94 26.30 -10.60
CA SER A 152 1.43 27.65 -10.86
C SER A 152 1.66 28.08 -12.31
N ALA A 153 2.67 27.53 -12.99
CA ALA A 153 3.02 27.89 -14.37
C ALA A 153 1.84 27.77 -15.35
N LEU A 154 0.95 26.79 -15.13
CA LEU A 154 -0.27 26.56 -15.93
C LEU A 154 -1.56 26.82 -15.14
N GLN A 155 -1.49 27.60 -14.04
CA GLN A 155 -2.63 27.88 -13.14
C GLN A 155 -3.25 26.63 -12.48
N PHE A 156 -2.59 25.47 -12.58
CA PHE A 156 -3.08 24.23 -12.00
C PHE A 156 -3.14 24.30 -10.47
N LEU A 157 -2.21 25.02 -9.84
CA LEU A 157 -2.25 25.24 -8.39
C LEU A 157 -3.56 25.91 -7.93
N ASN A 158 -4.10 26.86 -8.71
CA ASN A 158 -5.35 27.53 -8.38
C ASN A 158 -6.53 26.56 -8.46
N ALA A 159 -6.58 25.71 -9.49
CA ALA A 159 -7.59 24.68 -9.62
C ALA A 159 -7.52 23.67 -8.47
N LEU A 160 -6.30 23.29 -8.06
CA LEU A 160 -6.05 22.40 -6.93
C LEU A 160 -6.55 22.98 -5.60
N GLN A 161 -6.33 24.28 -5.37
CA GLN A 161 -6.81 24.97 -4.17
C GLN A 161 -8.33 25.16 -4.15
N GLN A 162 -8.96 25.39 -5.30
CA GLN A 162 -10.41 25.58 -5.41
C GLN A 162 -11.19 24.25 -5.33
N HIS A 163 -10.59 23.14 -5.79
CA HIS A 163 -11.25 21.85 -5.91
C HIS A 163 -10.43 20.68 -5.33
N PRO A 164 -9.98 20.75 -4.06
CA PRO A 164 -9.10 19.73 -3.50
C PRO A 164 -9.78 18.36 -3.40
N THR A 165 -11.07 18.29 -3.11
CA THR A 165 -11.82 17.03 -2.99
C THR A 165 -11.99 16.30 -4.31
N LEU A 166 -12.05 17.02 -5.43
CA LEU A 166 -12.16 16.43 -6.77
C LEU A 166 -10.80 15.94 -7.28
N LEU A 167 -9.73 16.65 -6.96
CA LEU A 167 -8.39 16.38 -7.48
C LEU A 167 -7.58 15.41 -6.61
N ALA A 168 -7.85 15.35 -5.30
CA ALA A 168 -7.16 14.43 -4.40
C ALA A 168 -7.24 12.95 -4.82
N PRO A 169 -8.38 12.39 -5.25
CA PRO A 169 -8.45 10.99 -5.68
C PRO A 169 -7.65 10.70 -6.96
N VAL A 170 -7.37 11.73 -7.78
CA VAL A 170 -6.63 11.61 -9.04
C VAL A 170 -5.13 11.77 -8.81
N LEU A 171 -4.75 12.69 -7.92
CA LEU A 171 -3.35 13.07 -7.70
C LEU A 171 -2.70 12.34 -6.51
N CYS A 172 -3.50 11.85 -5.58
CA CYS A 172 -3.04 11.15 -4.38
C CYS A 172 -3.49 9.70 -4.43
N HIS A 173 -2.73 8.83 -3.76
CA HIS A 173 -3.14 7.45 -3.57
C HIS A 173 -4.46 7.42 -2.80
N SER A 174 -5.50 6.88 -3.46
CA SER A 174 -6.75 6.51 -2.81
C SER A 174 -6.73 5.00 -2.62
N GLU A 175 -6.85 4.54 -1.37
CA GLU A 175 -6.99 3.12 -1.06
C GLU A 175 -8.33 2.63 -1.62
N LYS A 176 -8.32 2.13 -2.85
CA LYS A 176 -9.49 1.47 -3.43
C LYS A 176 -9.53 0.06 -2.88
N ARG A 177 -10.42 -0.19 -1.92
CA ARG A 177 -10.64 -1.52 -1.39
C ARG A 177 -11.17 -2.42 -2.50
N LEU A 178 -10.43 -3.48 -2.79
CA LEU A 178 -10.85 -4.52 -3.71
C LEU A 178 -12.06 -5.22 -3.11
N THR A 179 -13.16 -5.21 -3.84
CA THR A 179 -14.38 -5.90 -3.42
C THR A 179 -14.38 -7.38 -3.85
N ALA A 180 -15.13 -8.27 -3.18
CA ALA A 180 -15.83 -9.40 -3.83
C ALA A 180 -16.63 -8.79 -4.99
N LEU A 181 -17.34 -9.47 -5.88
CA LEU A 181 -17.87 -8.81 -7.09
C LEU A 181 -16.77 -8.20 -8.01
N GLU A 182 -15.96 -7.20 -7.62
CA GLU A 182 -14.78 -6.78 -8.39
C GLU A 182 -13.82 -7.95 -8.58
N LEU A 183 -13.44 -8.65 -7.51
CA LEU A 183 -12.58 -9.82 -7.56
C LEU A 183 -13.24 -11.00 -8.29
N GLU A 184 -14.55 -11.19 -8.12
CA GLU A 184 -15.30 -12.22 -8.85
C GLU A 184 -15.24 -11.99 -10.37
N ARG A 185 -15.33 -10.73 -10.80
CA ARG A 185 -15.30 -10.32 -12.21
C ARG A 185 -13.92 -10.40 -12.84
N LEU A 186 -12.85 -10.46 -12.06
CA LEU A 186 -11.49 -10.64 -12.57
C LEU A 186 -11.27 -12.05 -13.14
N PHE A 187 -12.04 -13.04 -12.68
CA PHE A 187 -11.91 -14.43 -13.12
C PHE A 187 -13.05 -14.82 -14.04
N LYS A 188 -12.70 -15.40 -15.18
CA LYS A 188 -13.66 -16.07 -16.05
C LYS A 188 -13.56 -17.58 -15.82
N PRO A 189 -14.58 -18.23 -15.23
CA PRO A 189 -14.53 -19.66 -15.02
C PRO A 189 -14.51 -20.38 -16.37
N ASP A 190 -13.53 -21.27 -16.54
CA ASP A 190 -13.49 -22.18 -17.67
C ASP A 190 -14.40 -23.36 -17.40
N LEU A 191 -15.47 -23.45 -18.18
CA LEU A 191 -16.57 -24.37 -17.96
C LEU A 191 -16.57 -25.46 -19.02
N SER A 192 -16.90 -26.69 -18.62
CA SER A 192 -17.02 -27.79 -19.58
C SER A 192 -18.05 -27.50 -20.68
N PRO A 193 -17.94 -28.12 -21.87
CA PRO A 193 -18.86 -27.88 -22.97
C PRO A 193 -20.34 -28.11 -22.61
N PRO A 194 -21.28 -27.42 -23.27
CA PRO A 194 -22.71 -27.66 -23.09
C PRO A 194 -23.06 -29.14 -23.30
N GLY A 195 -23.88 -29.71 -22.40
CA GLY A 195 -24.26 -31.14 -22.43
C GLY A 195 -23.38 -32.05 -21.55
N SER A 196 -22.31 -31.52 -20.95
CA SER A 196 -21.54 -32.21 -19.92
C SER A 196 -22.38 -32.49 -18.65
N ASN A 197 -22.18 -33.66 -18.05
CA ASN A 197 -22.79 -34.03 -16.76
C ASN A 197 -22.17 -33.30 -15.54
N ARG A 198 -21.17 -32.44 -15.76
CA ARG A 198 -20.47 -31.70 -14.70
C ARG A 198 -21.11 -30.36 -14.34
N ARG A 199 -22.09 -29.91 -15.13
CA ARG A 199 -22.64 -28.54 -15.00
C ARG A 199 -23.21 -28.24 -13.62
N LEU A 200 -23.81 -29.22 -12.95
CA LEU A 200 -24.33 -29.06 -11.59
C LEU A 200 -23.21 -28.79 -10.58
N GLY A 201 -22.13 -29.58 -10.63
CA GLY A 201 -20.97 -29.43 -9.75
C GLY A 201 -20.17 -28.16 -10.03
N GLU A 202 -20.04 -27.77 -11.29
CA GLU A 202 -19.44 -26.49 -11.67
C GLU A 202 -20.25 -25.31 -11.13
N SER A 203 -21.58 -25.34 -11.27
CA SER A 203 -22.46 -24.27 -10.74
C SER A 203 -22.35 -24.17 -9.21
N GLN A 204 -22.28 -25.31 -8.52
CA GLN A 204 -22.06 -25.34 -7.07
C GLN A 204 -20.69 -24.76 -6.68
N THR A 205 -19.65 -25.07 -7.46
CA THR A 205 -18.28 -24.56 -7.23
C THR A 205 -18.21 -23.05 -7.42
N LEU A 206 -18.92 -22.51 -8.42
CA LEU A 206 -19.07 -21.06 -8.61
C LEU A 206 -19.80 -20.39 -7.45
N GLY A 207 -20.84 -21.04 -6.92
CA GLY A 207 -21.52 -20.57 -5.70
C GLY A 207 -20.55 -20.47 -4.52
N TYR A 208 -19.78 -21.53 -4.25
CA TYR A 208 -18.78 -21.51 -3.18
C TYR A 208 -17.68 -20.46 -3.36
N TRP A 209 -17.30 -20.18 -4.61
CA TRP A 209 -16.37 -19.09 -4.91
C TRP A 209 -16.96 -17.72 -4.60
N ALA A 210 -18.21 -17.47 -5.00
CA ALA A 210 -18.89 -16.21 -4.69
C ALA A 210 -19.07 -16.01 -3.18
N ASP A 211 -19.51 -17.05 -2.46
CA ASP A 211 -19.65 -17.02 -1.00
C ASP A 211 -18.31 -16.75 -0.31
N TYR A 212 -17.25 -17.43 -0.74
CA TYR A 212 -15.89 -17.22 -0.24
C TYR A 212 -15.40 -15.78 -0.41
N LEU A 213 -15.68 -15.18 -1.57
CA LEU A 213 -15.30 -13.80 -1.83
C LEU A 213 -16.04 -12.83 -0.90
N LEU A 214 -17.35 -13.03 -0.70
CA LEU A 214 -18.16 -12.22 0.21
C LEU A 214 -17.66 -12.31 1.66
N ASP A 215 -17.31 -13.51 2.13
CA ASP A 215 -16.72 -13.71 3.46
C ASP A 215 -15.41 -12.92 3.63
N CYS A 216 -14.58 -12.83 2.58
CA CYS A 216 -13.33 -12.07 2.61
C CYS A 216 -13.53 -10.55 2.70
N GLU A 217 -14.67 -10.01 2.27
CA GLU A 217 -14.98 -8.58 2.39
C GLU A 217 -15.39 -8.15 3.81
N GLY A 218 -15.74 -9.10 4.68
CA GLY A 218 -16.17 -8.82 6.05
C GLY A 218 -17.56 -8.20 6.14
N LEU A 219 -18.57 -8.91 5.60
CA LEU A 219 -19.95 -8.80 6.06
C LEU A 219 -20.19 -9.69 7.29
#